data_AF-A0A917A666-F1
#
_entry.id   AF-A0A917A666-F1
#
_cell.length_a   1.000
_cell.length_b   1.000
_cell.length_c   1.000
_cell.angle_alpha   90.00
_cell.angle_beta   90.00
_cell.angle_gamma   90.00
#
_symmetry.space_group_name_H-M   'P 1'
#
loop_
_entity.id
_entity.type
_entity.pdbx_description
1 polymer ?
#
loop_
_entity_poly.entity_id
_entity_poly.type
_entity_poly.pdbx_seq_one_letter_code
_entity_poly.pdbx_strand_id
1 'polypeptide(L)'
;MAVLDDNDIEYDWSDGEILTVRTLFQNRQIGSKIAIATGSTAPTHECDGVLLNFEDSLGIAAGVTVYWRRCSGNTAIVSRTEVE
;
A
#
# COMPACT_ATOMS: atom_id res chain seq x y z
N MET A 1 -6.27 -10.40 -14.85
CA MET A 1 -5.64 -9.39 -13.96
C MET A 1 -6.31 -8.05 -14.19
N ALA A 2 -7.16 -7.64 -13.25
CA ALA A 2 -7.72 -6.28 -13.23
C ALA A 2 -6.81 -5.41 -12.35
N VAL A 3 -6.35 -4.28 -12.89
CA VAL A 3 -5.73 -3.23 -12.09
C VAL A 3 -6.88 -2.44 -11.47
N LEU A 4 -6.96 -2.47 -10.15
CA LEU A 4 -7.80 -1.58 -9.37
C LEU A 4 -7.11 -0.22 -9.32
N ASP A 5 -7.89 0.84 -9.46
CA ASP A 5 -7.48 2.22 -9.76
C ASP A 5 -6.24 2.73 -9.00
N ASP A 6 -5.59 3.74 -9.57
CA ASP A 6 -4.55 4.52 -8.89
C ASP A 6 -5.18 5.27 -7.71
N ASN A 7 -4.75 4.93 -6.50
CA ASN A 7 -5.26 5.53 -5.27
C ASN A 7 -4.26 6.55 -4.72
N ASP A 8 -4.75 7.77 -4.48
CA ASP A 8 -4.00 8.78 -3.72
C ASP A 8 -3.88 8.35 -2.26
N ILE A 9 -2.65 8.32 -1.75
CA ILE A 9 -2.35 7.91 -0.38
C ILE A 9 -2.11 9.14 0.51
N GLU A 10 -2.88 9.20 1.60
CA GLU A 10 -2.82 10.24 2.61
C GLU A 10 -1.68 10.03 3.63
N TYR A 11 -1.48 11.04 4.49
CA TYR A 11 -0.47 11.02 5.55
C TYR A 11 -0.85 10.13 6.73
N ASP A 12 -2.14 9.93 6.99
CA ASP A 12 -2.61 9.02 8.02
C ASP A 12 -2.67 7.59 7.47
N TRP A 13 -2.62 6.62 8.39
CA TRP A 13 -2.87 5.23 8.04
C TRP A 13 -4.30 5.08 7.55
N SER A 14 -4.49 4.33 6.47
CA SER A 14 -5.83 3.92 6.03
C SER A 14 -6.57 3.17 7.15
N ASP A 15 -7.89 3.05 7.02
CA ASP A 15 -8.73 2.29 7.98
C ASP A 15 -8.42 0.79 8.01
N GLY A 16 -7.59 0.31 7.07
CA GLY A 16 -7.27 -1.09 6.88
C GLY A 16 -8.27 -1.79 5.96
N GLU A 17 -7.76 -2.63 5.08
CA GLU A 17 -8.57 -3.43 4.17
C GLU A 17 -8.18 -4.90 4.26
N ILE A 18 -9.18 -5.77 4.47
CA ILE A 18 -8.99 -7.22 4.37
C ILE A 18 -8.94 -7.60 2.89
N LEU A 19 -7.80 -8.11 2.44
CA LEU A 19 -7.67 -8.62 1.07
C LEU A 19 -8.46 -9.91 0.89
N THR A 20 -9.28 -9.97 -0.14
CA THR A 20 -10.07 -11.16 -0.50
C THR A 20 -9.31 -12.08 -1.47
N VAL A 21 -8.34 -11.53 -2.19
CA VAL A 21 -7.48 -12.24 -3.14
C VAL A 21 -6.02 -11.82 -2.93
N ARG A 22 -5.08 -12.50 -3.59
CA ARG A 22 -3.69 -12.04 -3.59
C ARG A 22 -3.62 -10.73 -4.37
N THR A 23 -2.98 -9.71 -3.79
CA THR A 23 -2.92 -8.37 -4.39
C THR A 23 -1.47 -7.90 -4.49
N LEU A 24 -1.10 -7.37 -5.65
CA LEU A 24 0.15 -6.65 -5.86
C LEU A 24 -0.09 -5.16 -5.67
N PHE A 25 0.69 -4.54 -4.78
CA PHE A 25 0.75 -3.10 -4.61
C PHE A 25 2.00 -2.57 -5.29
N GLN A 26 1.90 -1.49 -6.05
CA GLN A 26 3.05 -0.84 -6.67
C GLN A 26 2.96 0.67 -6.50
N ASN A 27 4.05 1.30 -6.08
CA ASN A 27 4.13 2.75 -6.03
C ASN A 27 4.42 3.30 -7.44
N ARG A 28 3.53 4.15 -7.95
CA ARG A 28 3.56 4.69 -9.32
C ARG A 28 4.04 6.14 -9.39
N GLN A 29 4.38 6.76 -8.25
CA GLN A 29 4.65 8.19 -8.20
C GLN A 29 6.12 8.48 -7.84
N ILE A 30 6.82 9.12 -8.79
CA ILE A 30 8.23 9.55 -8.63
C ILE A 30 8.35 10.49 -7.43
N GLY A 31 9.38 10.26 -6.62
CA GLY A 31 9.68 11.09 -5.45
C GLY A 31 8.74 10.88 -4.27
N SER A 32 7.90 9.84 -4.30
CA SER A 32 7.03 9.44 -3.19
C SER A 32 7.52 8.16 -2.52
N LYS A 33 7.10 7.94 -1.27
CA LYS A 33 7.34 6.69 -0.55
C LYS A 33 6.08 6.29 0.21
N ILE A 34 5.73 5.02 0.10
CA ILE A 34 4.55 4.43 0.75
C ILE A 34 5.03 3.38 1.74
N ALA A 35 4.54 3.40 2.98
CA ALA A 35 4.63 2.24 3.86
C ALA A 35 3.40 1.38 3.66
N ILE A 36 3.61 0.08 3.55
CA ILE A 36 2.57 -0.94 3.58
C ILE A 36 2.81 -1.85 4.78
N ALA A 37 1.82 -1.92 5.65
CA ALA A 37 1.84 -2.75 6.83
C ALA A 37 0.71 -3.78 6.80
N THR A 38 0.90 -4.88 7.52
CA THR A 38 -0.10 -5.92 7.69
C THR A 38 -0.28 -6.23 9.17
N GLY A 39 -1.51 -6.56 9.57
CA GLY A 39 -1.80 -6.87 10.98
C GLY A 39 -3.27 -6.68 11.32
N SER A 40 -3.65 -6.84 12.59
CA SER A 40 -5.03 -6.63 13.04
C SER A 40 -5.36 -5.17 13.36
N THR A 41 -4.35 -4.30 13.44
CA THR A 41 -4.48 -2.88 13.78
C THR A 41 -3.47 -2.06 13.00
N ALA A 42 -3.83 -0.81 12.68
CA ALA A 42 -2.91 0.12 12.04
C ALA A 42 -1.65 0.34 12.91
N PRO A 43 -0.47 0.50 12.30
CA PRO A 43 0.74 0.85 13.04
C PRO A 43 0.66 2.23 13.70
N THR A 44 1.58 2.48 14.64
CA THR A 44 1.64 3.76 15.37
C THR A 44 2.68 4.73 14.80
N HIS A 45 3.80 4.22 14.25
CA HIS A 45 4.81 5.09 13.65
C HIS A 45 4.57 5.25 12.15
N GLU A 46 5.09 6.35 11.61
CA GLU A 46 4.83 6.82 10.25
C GLU A 46 5.43 5.97 9.14
N CYS A 47 6.47 5.21 9.44
CA CYS A 47 7.20 4.38 8.48
C CYS A 47 7.25 2.90 8.90
N ASP A 48 6.33 2.47 9.76
CA ASP A 48 6.22 1.07 10.16
C ASP A 48 5.71 0.22 8.99
N GLY A 49 6.41 -0.85 8.63
CA GLY A 49 6.04 -1.76 7.55
C GLY A 49 7.09 -1.83 6.43
N VAL A 50 6.65 -2.30 5.26
CA VAL A 50 7.48 -2.38 4.04
C VAL A 50 7.38 -1.08 3.27
N LEU A 51 8.52 -0.45 3.01
CA LEU A 51 8.59 0.81 2.27
C LEU A 51 8.70 0.53 0.76
N LEU A 52 7.80 1.13 -0.02
CA LEU A 52 7.83 1.13 -1.48
C LEU A 52 8.24 2.51 -1.99
N ASN A 53 9.39 2.57 -2.66
CA ASN A 53 9.81 3.70 -3.48
C ASN A 53 9.18 3.61 -4.87
N PHE A 54 9.43 4.60 -5.73
CA PHE A 54 8.94 4.59 -7.11
C PHE A 54 9.31 3.28 -7.83
N GLU A 55 8.31 2.68 -8.50
CA GLU A 55 8.37 1.41 -9.22
C GLU A 55 8.55 0.15 -8.36
N ASP A 56 8.79 0.28 -7.05
CA ASP A 56 8.80 -0.87 -6.13
C ASP A 56 7.41 -1.50 -6.05
N SER A 57 7.39 -2.82 -5.89
CA SER A 57 6.15 -3.58 -5.76
C SER A 57 6.21 -4.60 -4.62
N LEU A 58 5.04 -4.87 -4.03
CA LEU A 58 4.87 -5.83 -2.94
C LEU A 58 3.60 -6.65 -3.16
N GLY A 59 3.77 -7.97 -3.23
CA GLY A 59 2.66 -8.92 -3.26
C GLY A 59 2.25 -9.32 -1.85
N ILE A 60 0.95 -9.21 -1.54
CA ILE A 60 0.36 -9.61 -0.26
C ILE A 60 -0.69 -10.70 -0.52
N ALA A 61 -0.72 -11.72 0.33
CA ALA A 61 -1.66 -12.83 0.24
C ALA A 61 -3.08 -12.41 0.65
N ALA A 62 -4.08 -13.16 0.16
CA ALA A 62 -5.46 -13.05 0.61
C ALA A 62 -5.60 -13.34 2.12
N GLY A 63 -6.66 -12.84 2.73
CA GLY A 63 -7.01 -13.05 4.14
C GLY A 63 -6.23 -12.17 5.12
N VAL A 64 -5.39 -11.27 4.62
CA VAL A 64 -4.57 -10.35 5.44
C VAL A 64 -5.18 -8.96 5.40
N THR A 65 -5.23 -8.28 6.55
CA THR A 65 -5.59 -6.86 6.60
C THR A 65 -4.36 -6.02 6.28
N VAL A 66 -4.49 -5.12 5.32
CA VAL A 66 -3.44 -4.23 4.83
C VAL A 66 -3.75 -2.80 5.22
N TYR A 67 -2.74 -2.12 5.72
CA TYR A 67 -2.73 -0.68 5.97
C TYR A 67 -1.70 -0.05 5.06
N TRP A 68 -1.99 1.13 4.54
CA TRP A 68 -1.01 1.91 3.78
C TRP A 68 -1.05 3.37 4.21
N ARG A 69 0.09 4.02 4.01
CA ARG A 69 0.34 5.40 4.41
C ARG A 69 1.45 5.99 3.56
N ARG A 70 1.39 7.29 3.31
CA ARG A 70 2.52 8.04 2.75
C ARG A 70 3.55 8.34 3.84
N CYS A 71 4.81 8.03 3.55
CA CYS A 71 5.93 8.26 4.47
C CYS A 71 6.73 9.51 4.16
N SER A 72 6.78 9.92 2.89
CA SER A 72 7.59 11.07 2.47
C SER A 72 7.19 11.59 1.10
N GLY A 73 7.74 12.75 0.75
CA GLY A 73 7.76 13.24 -0.63
C GLY A 73 6.50 13.99 -1.00
N ASN A 74 6.11 13.94 -2.28
CA ASN A 74 4.83 14.40 -2.84
C ASN A 74 3.71 13.38 -2.57
N THR A 75 2.47 13.68 -2.98
CA THR A 75 1.35 12.72 -2.99
C THR A 75 1.85 11.38 -3.52
N ALA A 76 1.49 10.29 -2.86
CA ALA A 76 1.94 8.96 -3.26
C ALA A 76 0.77 8.26 -3.93
N ILE A 77 1.05 7.59 -5.05
CA ILE A 77 0.05 6.85 -5.81
C ILE A 77 0.39 5.37 -5.71
N VAL A 78 -0.54 4.57 -5.21
CA VAL A 78 -0.43 3.12 -5.24
C VAL A 78 -1.40 2.56 -6.26
N SER A 79 -0.89 1.78 -7.21
CA SER A 79 -1.73 0.92 -8.04
C SER A 79 -1.91 -0.42 -7.34
N ARG A 80 -3.11 -0.98 -7.42
CA ARG A 80 -3.45 -2.28 -6.83
C ARG A 80 -3.81 -3.24 -7.94
N THR A 81 -3.26 -4.45 -7.94
CA THR A 81 -3.59 -5.43 -8.98
C THR A 81 -3.90 -6.78 -8.36
N GLU A 82 -5.10 -7.29 -8.61
CA GLU A 82 -5.51 -8.61 -8.15
C GLU A 82 -4.87 -9.70 -9.02
N VAL A 83 -4.22 -10.66 -8.38
CA VAL A 83 -3.48 -11.75 -9.02
C VAL A 83 -4.15 -13.06 -8.65
N GLU A 84 -4.68 -13.76 -9.66
CA GLU A 84 -5.31 -15.08 -9.55
C GLU A 84 -4.29 -16.21 -9.35
#